data_AF-A0A0G0R1H0-F1
#
_entry.id   AF-A0A0G0R1H0-F1
#
_cell.length_a   1.000
_cell.length_b   1.000
_cell.length_c   1.000
_cell.angle_alpha   90.00
_cell.angle_beta   90.00
_cell.angle_gamma   90.00
#
_symmetry.space_group_name_H-M   'P 1'
#
loop_
_entity.id
_entity.type
_entity.pdbx_description
1 polymer ?
#
loop_
_entity_poly.entity_id
_entity_poly.type
_entity_poly.pdbx_seq_one_letter_code
_entity_poly.pdbx_strand_id
1 'polypeptide(L)'
;NTNNPTFFVFSDEMDYVRKNLYFPENTHFVSNSNIKDYEELVLMSKCSHNIIANSSFSWWGAWLNQNPNKIVIAPKIWRADGKSIADYVPKELNWIRI
;
A
#
# COMPACT_ATOMS: atom_id res chain seq x y z
N ASN A 1 5.35 10.84 11.09
CA ASN A 1 6.26 10.50 12.22
C ASN A 1 6.88 9.14 11.89
N THR A 2 8.16 9.10 11.52
CA THR A 2 8.82 7.87 10.98
C THR A 2 9.87 7.28 11.92
N ASN A 3 9.99 7.79 13.14
CA ASN A 3 11.06 7.38 14.07
C ASN A 3 10.81 6.00 14.73
N ASN A 4 9.60 5.47 14.66
CA ASN A 4 9.27 4.08 15.06
C ASN A 4 7.97 3.63 14.36
N PRO A 5 8.03 3.24 13.08
CA PRO A 5 6.83 2.90 12.31
C PRO A 5 6.23 1.57 12.76
N THR A 6 4.89 1.50 12.78
CA THR A 6 4.14 0.25 12.80
C THR A 6 3.73 -0.09 11.36
N PHE A 7 3.97 -1.32 10.93
CA PHE A 7 3.64 -1.78 9.59
C PHE A 7 2.35 -2.59 9.59
N PHE A 8 1.49 -2.34 8.61
CA PHE A 8 0.31 -3.14 8.33
C PHE A 8 0.48 -3.73 6.93
N VAL A 9 0.52 -5.06 6.86
CA VAL A 9 0.79 -5.80 5.62
C VAL A 9 -0.51 -6.46 5.16
N PHE A 10 -0.85 -6.23 3.91
CA PHE A 10 -2.06 -6.74 3.25
C PHE A 10 -1.63 -7.55 2.02
N SER A 11 -2.21 -8.73 1.82
CA SER A 11 -1.88 -9.61 0.71
C SER A 11 -2.87 -10.76 0.57
N ASP A 12 -3.20 -11.09 -0.67
CA ASP A 12 -3.95 -12.31 -1.01
C ASP A 12 -3.12 -13.59 -0.75
N GLU A 13 -1.79 -13.49 -0.72
CA GLU A 13 -0.84 -14.60 -0.53
C GLU A 13 -0.04 -14.44 0.77
N MET A 14 -0.74 -14.24 1.89
CA MET A 14 -0.11 -13.91 3.17
C MET A 14 0.94 -14.94 3.65
N ASP A 15 0.74 -16.23 3.36
CA ASP A 15 1.71 -17.26 3.72
C ASP A 15 3.01 -17.16 2.92
N TYR A 16 2.92 -16.80 1.63
CA TYR A 16 4.10 -16.51 0.82
C TYR A 16 4.84 -15.28 1.36
N VAL A 17 4.11 -14.23 1.70
CA VAL A 17 4.66 -12.98 2.24
C VAL A 17 5.43 -13.25 3.54
N ARG A 18 4.85 -13.99 4.49
CA ARG A 18 5.51 -14.33 5.76
C ARG A 18 6.77 -15.18 5.58
N LYS A 19 6.79 -16.05 4.58
CA LYS A 19 7.91 -16.98 4.32
C LYS A 19 9.06 -16.33 3.57
N ASN A 20 8.78 -15.43 2.63
CA ASN A 20 9.77 -14.97 1.66
C ASN A 20 10.20 -13.51 1.84
N LEU A 21 9.47 -12.72 2.62
CA LEU A 21 9.78 -11.32 2.83
C LEU A 21 10.16 -11.06 4.29
N TYR A 22 11.11 -10.16 4.48
CA TYR A 22 11.54 -9.70 5.81
C TYR A 22 10.75 -8.45 6.19
N PHE A 23 10.20 -8.45 7.40
CA PHE A 23 9.53 -7.30 7.99
C PHE A 23 10.09 -7.01 9.40
N PRO A 24 10.10 -5.73 9.84
CA PRO A 24 10.44 -5.38 11.23
C PRO A 24 9.51 -6.03 12.25
N GLU A 25 9.94 -6.15 13.51
CA GLU A 25 9.15 -6.78 14.57
C GLU A 25 7.78 -6.13 14.78
N ASN A 26 7.68 -4.80 14.60
CA ASN A 26 6.44 -4.03 14.74
C ASN A 26 5.58 -4.11 13.46
N THR A 27 5.21 -5.33 13.05
CA THR A 27 4.44 -5.62 11.84
C THR A 27 3.19 -6.42 12.15
N HIS A 28 2.05 -5.98 11.62
CA HIS A 28 0.78 -6.67 11.67
C HIS A 28 0.41 -7.18 10.27
N PHE A 29 0.23 -8.50 10.15
CA PHE A 29 -0.29 -9.13 8.94
C PHE A 29 -1.81 -9.14 9.03
N VAL A 30 -2.47 -8.30 8.22
CA VAL A 30 -3.90 -8.00 8.36
C VAL A 30 -4.76 -9.02 7.62
N SER A 31 -4.47 -9.26 6.33
CA SER A 31 -5.36 -10.04 5.48
C SER A 31 -5.59 -11.46 5.99
N ASN A 32 -6.86 -11.81 6.17
CA ASN A 32 -7.34 -13.11 6.61
C ASN A 32 -8.84 -13.27 6.29
N SER A 33 -9.36 -14.49 6.40
CA SER A 33 -10.75 -14.82 6.03
C SER A 33 -11.85 -14.10 6.83
N ASN A 34 -11.51 -13.49 7.96
CA ASN A 34 -12.45 -12.80 8.83
C ASN A 34 -12.56 -11.30 8.53
N ILE A 35 -11.68 -10.75 7.70
CA ILE A 35 -11.71 -9.34 7.30
C ILE A 35 -12.20 -9.26 5.86
N LYS A 36 -13.20 -8.42 5.61
CA LYS A 36 -13.71 -8.19 4.25
C LYS A 36 -12.81 -7.19 3.51
N ASP A 37 -12.76 -7.31 2.19
CA ASP A 37 -11.93 -6.44 1.34
C ASP A 37 -12.19 -4.94 1.58
N TYR A 38 -13.45 -4.54 1.79
CA TYR A 38 -13.77 -3.15 2.08
C TYR A 38 -13.25 -2.69 3.45
N GLU A 39 -13.14 -3.59 4.43
CA GLU A 39 -12.56 -3.29 5.74
C GLU A 39 -11.04 -3.12 5.62
N GLU A 40 -10.39 -3.95 4.79
CA GLU A 40 -8.97 -3.75 4.44
C GLU A 40 -8.74 -2.39 3.76
N LEU A 41 -9.59 -2.00 2.80
CA LEU A 41 -9.51 -0.67 2.17
C LEU A 41 -9.65 0.46 3.19
N VAL A 42 -10.59 0.32 4.13
CA VAL A 42 -10.74 1.29 5.23
C VAL A 42 -9.47 1.35 6.06
N LEU A 43 -8.87 0.22 6.45
CA LEU A 43 -7.62 0.18 7.21
C LEU A 43 -6.45 0.83 6.43
N MET A 44 -6.28 0.48 5.15
CA MET A 44 -5.27 1.08 4.27
C MET A 44 -5.42 2.60 4.17
N SER A 45 -6.66 3.11 4.11
CA SER A 45 -6.97 4.54 4.05
C SER A 45 -6.62 5.30 5.33
N LYS A 46 -6.48 4.60 6.46
CA LYS A 46 -6.16 5.19 7.77
C LYS A 46 -4.67 5.15 8.11
N CYS A 47 -3.83 4.52 7.29
CA CYS A 47 -2.38 4.53 7.48
C CYS A 47 -1.81 5.95 7.37
N SER A 48 -0.68 6.22 8.05
CA SER A 48 0.01 7.52 7.91
C SER A 48 0.63 7.70 6.51
N HIS A 49 1.14 6.61 5.93
CA HIS A 49 1.79 6.53 4.62
C HIS A 49 1.41 5.20 3.97
N ASN A 50 1.58 5.06 2.65
CA ASN A 50 1.26 3.82 1.92
C ASN A 50 2.43 3.38 1.05
N ILE A 51 2.69 2.07 1.01
CA ILE A 51 3.51 1.41 0.00
C ILE A 51 2.56 0.49 -0.76
N ILE A 52 2.48 0.64 -2.08
CA ILE A 52 1.49 -0.08 -2.90
C ILE A 52 2.16 -0.99 -3.91
N ALA A 53 1.45 -2.03 -4.33
CA ALA A 53 1.80 -2.83 -5.49
C ALA A 53 1.22 -2.19 -6.76
N ASN A 54 1.52 -2.78 -7.92
CA ASN A 54 0.83 -2.51 -9.19
C ASN A 54 -0.58 -3.13 -9.20
N SER A 55 -1.38 -2.76 -8.20
CA SER A 55 -2.71 -3.28 -7.93
C SER A 55 -3.70 -2.14 -7.78
N SER A 56 -4.85 -2.27 -8.44
CA SER A 56 -5.97 -1.33 -8.32
C SER A 56 -6.50 -1.26 -6.89
N PHE A 57 -6.43 -2.37 -6.14
CA PHE A 57 -6.89 -2.44 -4.77
C PHE A 57 -6.03 -1.59 -3.84
N SER A 58 -4.71 -1.82 -3.83
CA SER A 58 -3.78 -0.99 -3.05
C SER A 58 -3.76 0.47 -3.52
N TRP A 59 -4.00 0.70 -4.81
CA TRP A 59 -4.14 2.06 -5.35
C TRP A 59 -5.33 2.78 -4.71
N TRP A 60 -6.51 2.14 -4.63
CA TRP A 60 -7.69 2.72 -3.98
C TRP A 60 -7.46 2.95 -2.49
N GLY A 61 -6.80 2.03 -1.79
CA GLY A 61 -6.42 2.21 -0.38
C GLY A 61 -5.58 3.47 -0.15
N ALA A 62 -4.56 3.69 -1.00
CA ALA A 62 -3.72 4.89 -0.93
C ALA A 62 -4.43 6.17 -1.41
N TRP A 63 -5.31 6.05 -2.41
CA TRP A 63 -6.12 7.15 -2.92
C TRP A 63 -7.06 7.70 -1.85
N LEU A 64 -7.80 6.80 -1.20
CA LEU A 64 -8.78 7.11 -0.15
C LEU A 64 -8.13 7.62 1.15
N ASN A 65 -6.83 7.46 1.31
CA ASN A 65 -6.11 8.05 2.45
C ASN A 65 -6.15 9.58 2.39
N GLN A 66 -6.86 10.23 3.31
CA GLN A 66 -7.03 11.69 3.32
C GLN A 66 -5.93 12.43 4.10
N ASN A 67 -4.91 11.76 4.61
CA ASN A 67 -3.81 12.43 5.30
C ASN A 67 -3.06 13.35 4.32
N PRO A 68 -3.06 14.69 4.52
CA PRO A 68 -2.41 15.63 3.60
C PRO A 68 -0.88 15.47 3.61
N ASN A 69 -0.33 14.89 4.68
CA ASN A 69 1.10 14.62 4.82
C ASN A 69 1.46 13.17 4.43
N LYS A 70 0.55 12.44 3.77
CA LYS A 70 0.84 11.07 3.33
C LYS A 70 1.96 11.07 2.31
N ILE A 71 2.74 10.00 2.35
CA ILE A 71 3.70 9.65 1.32
C ILE A 71 3.18 8.35 0.73
N VAL A 72 3.08 8.28 -0.60
CA VAL A 72 2.71 7.06 -1.29
C VAL A 72 3.90 6.60 -2.13
N ILE A 73 4.39 5.40 -1.86
CA ILE A 73 5.44 4.75 -2.65
C ILE A 73 4.75 3.75 -3.57
N ALA A 74 4.93 3.93 -4.89
CA ALA A 74 4.34 3.09 -5.92
C ALA A 74 5.42 2.54 -6.87
N PRO A 75 5.18 1.39 -7.52
CA PRO A 75 6.09 0.86 -8.52
C PRO A 75 6.14 1.80 -9.73
N LYS A 76 7.35 2.03 -10.27
CA LYS A 76 7.56 2.83 -11.48
C LYS A 76 6.90 2.20 -12.71
N ILE A 77 6.98 0.88 -12.82
CA ILE A 77 6.38 0.09 -13.91
C ILE A 77 5.03 -0.42 -13.43
N TRP A 78 3.94 0.05 -14.04
CA TRP A 78 2.58 -0.33 -13.63
C TRP A 78 2.03 -1.50 -14.45
N ARG A 79 2.37 -1.55 -15.74
CA ARG A 79 1.97 -2.60 -16.68
C ARG A 79 3.17 -3.09 -17.48
N ALA A 80 3.07 -4.32 -17.99
CA ALA A 80 4.12 -4.95 -18.81
C ALA A 80 4.41 -4.19 -20.12
N ASP A 81 3.47 -3.37 -20.60
CA ASP A 81 3.64 -2.47 -21.75
C ASP A 81 4.44 -1.20 -21.41
N GLY A 82 5.00 -1.10 -20.19
CA GLY A 82 5.83 0.02 -19.74
C GLY A 82 5.04 1.26 -19.33
N LYS A 83 3.70 1.22 -19.34
CA LYS A 83 2.89 2.36 -18.87
C LYS A 83 3.12 2.60 -17.39
N SER A 84 3.30 3.88 -17.07
CA SER A 84 3.58 4.37 -15.73
C SER A 84 2.28 4.70 -15.01
N ILE A 85 2.26 4.53 -13.68
CA ILE A 85 1.16 4.94 -12.80
C ILE A 85 0.86 6.45 -12.89
N ALA A 86 1.76 7.25 -13.46
CA ALA A 86 1.60 8.68 -13.69
C ALA A 86 0.33 9.05 -14.49
N ASP A 87 -0.14 8.15 -15.35
CA ASP A 87 -1.39 8.37 -16.11
C ASP A 87 -2.63 8.24 -15.22
N TYR A 88 -2.48 7.62 -14.05
CA TYR A 88 -3.55 7.24 -13.14
C TYR A 88 -3.46 7.97 -11.79
N VAL A 89 -2.50 8.87 -11.59
CA VAL A 89 -2.30 9.62 -10.34
C VAL A 89 -2.21 11.11 -10.63
N PRO A 90 -2.98 11.97 -9.92
CA PRO A 90 -2.88 13.41 -10.05
C PRO A 90 -1.47 13.88 -9.78
N LYS A 91 -0.96 14.73 -10.68
CA LYS A 91 0.38 15.31 -10.62
C LYS A 91 0.65 16.10 -9.33
N GLU A 92 -0.40 16.50 -8.64
CA GLU A 92 -0.35 17.32 -7.42
C GLU A 92 -0.16 16.50 -6.13
N LEU A 93 -0.15 15.17 -6.22
CA LEU A 93 0.03 14.30 -5.06
C LEU A 93 1.50 13.87 -4.89
N ASN A 94 1.94 13.79 -3.63
CA ASN A 94 3.28 13.35 -3.23
C ASN A 94 3.47 11.82 -3.37
N TRP A 95 3.45 11.33 -4.61
CA TRP A 95 3.67 9.91 -4.93
C TRP A 95 5.09 9.69 -5.45
N ILE A 96 5.89 8.99 -4.66
CA ILE A 96 7.25 8.58 -5.00
C ILE A 96 7.18 7.29 -5.81
N ARG A 97 7.92 7.23 -6.92
CA ARG A 97 7.95 6.07 -7.82
C ARG A 97 9.33 5.44 -7.79
N ILE A 98 9.40 4.16 -7.46
CA ILE A 98 10.64 3.38 -7.39
C ILE A 98 10.60 2.17 -8.33
#